data_AF-A0A2U3Q898-F1
#
_entry.id   AF-A0A2U3Q898-F1
#
_cell.length_a   1.000
_cell.length_b   1.000
_cell.length_c   1.000
_cell.angle_alpha   90.00
_cell.angle_beta   90.00
_cell.angle_gamma   90.00
#
_symmetry.space_group_name_H-M   'P 1'
#
loop_
_entity.id
_entity.type
_entity.pdbx_description
1 polymer ?
#
loop_
_entity_poly.entity_id
_entity_poly.type
_entity_poly.pdbx_seq_one_letter_code
_entity_poly.pdbx_strand_id
1 'polypeptide(L)'
;MPSPRTLVIDARNETLFECGAALLALLAFPSATDAKRAEIAASLCASHLRAGFEEGGDPNEPVKAKYAFRDNKVIKRDLKPLHRLIRDRMAAARVAIAFLKRAEGHRFKLPAGVKRLSVNQLSELVMENANQSSPENFKTRVWRPSLPVIHLAAAVAVAINDRERMGEKKTGYGNLIADVEFLFNVLTYTREFEFMIKNNKLPIAPQKLVSIQLGQ
;
A
#
# COMPACT_ATOMS: atom_id res chain seq x y z
N MET A 1 -2.42 -11.37 23.80
CA MET A 1 -2.17 -11.24 22.35
C MET A 1 -2.25 -9.76 21.99
N PRO A 2 -1.35 -9.18 21.19
CA PRO A 2 -1.53 -7.80 20.76
C PRO A 2 -2.81 -7.70 19.91
N SER A 3 -3.68 -6.75 20.24
CA SER A 3 -4.92 -6.46 19.50
C SER A 3 -4.61 -6.25 18.01
N PRO A 4 -5.48 -6.71 17.08
CA PRO A 4 -5.35 -6.32 15.68
C PRO A 4 -5.29 -4.79 15.59
N ARG A 5 -4.27 -4.28 14.90
CA ARG A 5 -4.17 -2.84 14.63
C ARG A 5 -5.27 -2.48 13.65
N THR A 6 -6.08 -1.48 13.94
CA THR A 6 -7.14 -1.01 13.06
C THR A 6 -6.78 0.37 12.56
N LEU A 7 -6.84 0.59 11.24
CA LEU A 7 -6.91 1.92 10.66
C LEU A 7 -8.39 2.23 10.40
N VAL A 8 -8.88 3.32 10.96
CA VAL A 8 -10.20 3.87 10.64
C VAL A 8 -10.01 5.01 9.67
N ILE A 9 -10.66 4.94 8.51
CA ILE A 9 -10.71 5.99 7.50
C ILE A 9 -12.05 6.69 7.66
N ASP A 10 -12.03 7.93 8.13
CA ASP A 10 -13.25 8.69 8.41
C ASP A 10 -13.65 9.52 7.19
N ALA A 11 -14.33 8.88 6.24
CA ALA A 11 -14.76 9.53 5.00
C ALA A 11 -15.81 10.64 5.20
N ARG A 12 -16.36 10.84 6.42
CA ARG A 12 -17.26 11.95 6.73
C ARG A 12 -16.49 13.23 7.08
N ASN A 13 -15.36 13.09 7.77
CA ASN A 13 -14.59 14.22 8.31
C ASN A 13 -13.26 14.46 7.56
N GLU A 14 -12.84 13.49 6.74
CA GLU A 14 -11.64 13.56 5.91
C GLU A 14 -12.01 13.70 4.44
N THR A 15 -11.22 14.48 3.70
CA THR A 15 -11.31 14.52 2.24
C THR A 15 -10.77 13.20 1.66
N LEU A 16 -11.17 12.89 0.42
CA LEU A 16 -10.74 11.64 -0.23
C LEU A 16 -9.21 11.56 -0.40
N PHE A 17 -8.54 12.69 -0.67
CA PHE A 17 -7.08 12.72 -0.74
C PHE A 17 -6.42 12.49 0.63
N GLU A 18 -7.06 12.91 1.74
CA GLU A 18 -6.60 12.61 3.09
C GLU A 18 -6.71 11.11 3.41
N CYS A 19 -7.82 10.49 3.01
CA CYS A 19 -8.02 9.04 3.10
C CYS A 19 -6.92 8.29 2.32
N GLY A 20 -6.64 8.74 1.10
CA GLY A 20 -5.55 8.23 0.26
C GLY A 20 -4.17 8.36 0.91
N ALA A 21 -3.90 9.52 1.52
CA ALA A 21 -2.64 9.78 2.21
C ALA A 21 -2.49 8.90 3.46
N ALA A 22 -3.57 8.67 4.21
CA ALA A 22 -3.59 7.77 5.36
C ALA A 22 -3.30 6.31 4.95
N LEU A 23 -3.91 5.84 3.86
CA LEU A 23 -3.63 4.51 3.29
C LEU A 23 -2.19 4.38 2.81
N LEU A 24 -1.67 5.37 2.09
CA LEU A 24 -0.31 5.34 1.58
C LEU A 24 0.72 5.39 2.74
N ALA A 25 0.44 6.16 3.78
CA ALA A 25 1.24 6.17 5.01
C ALA A 25 1.21 4.81 5.72
N LEU A 26 0.05 4.17 5.82
CA LEU A 26 -0.08 2.82 6.37
C LEU A 26 0.71 1.80 5.55
N LEU A 27 0.57 1.82 4.23
CA LEU A 27 1.25 0.91 3.31
C LEU A 27 2.78 0.99 3.48
N ALA A 28 3.34 2.20 3.50
CA ALA A 28 4.78 2.38 3.69
C ALA A 28 5.24 2.04 5.11
N PHE A 29 4.47 2.43 6.15
CA PHE A 29 4.88 2.39 7.55
C PHE A 29 3.90 1.57 8.44
N PRO A 30 3.74 0.26 8.18
CA PRO A 30 2.79 -0.59 8.91
C PRO A 30 3.10 -0.76 10.41
N SER A 31 4.35 -0.49 10.80
CA SER A 31 4.82 -0.63 12.18
C SER A 31 4.97 0.70 12.93
N ALA A 32 4.73 1.83 12.27
CA ALA A 32 4.74 3.12 12.95
C ALA A 32 3.58 3.23 13.96
N THR A 33 3.68 4.17 14.90
CA THR A 33 2.55 4.54 15.75
C THR A 33 1.50 5.30 14.93
N ASP A 34 0.26 5.37 15.43
CA ASP A 34 -0.81 6.14 14.79
C ASP A 34 -0.40 7.61 14.63
N ALA A 35 0.15 8.22 15.69
CA ALA A 35 0.67 9.59 15.64
C ALA A 35 1.73 9.77 14.55
N LYS A 36 2.68 8.83 14.41
CA LYS A 36 3.71 8.94 13.37
C LYS A 36 3.13 8.75 11.97
N ARG A 37 2.16 7.84 11.79
CA ARG A 37 1.45 7.69 10.51
C ARG A 37 0.66 8.95 10.14
N ALA A 38 -0.03 9.56 11.10
CA ALA A 38 -0.77 10.80 10.89
C ALA A 38 0.17 11.94 10.45
N GLU A 39 1.35 12.07 11.05
CA GLU A 39 2.37 13.03 10.60
C GLU A 39 2.86 12.77 9.17
N ILE A 40 3.05 11.50 8.80
CA ILE A 40 3.46 11.14 7.43
C ILE A 40 2.33 11.42 6.44
N ALA A 41 1.08 11.10 6.79
CA ALA A 41 -0.09 11.43 5.99
C ALA A 41 -0.22 12.95 5.78
N ALA A 42 0.01 13.75 6.83
CA ALA A 42 0.05 15.21 6.71
C ALA A 42 1.17 15.70 5.77
N SER A 43 2.35 15.07 5.79
CA SER A 43 3.43 15.34 4.83
C SER A 43 3.04 14.97 3.39
N LEU A 44 2.31 13.88 3.19
CA LEU A 44 1.79 13.47 1.89
C LEU A 44 0.75 14.47 1.36
N CYS A 45 -0.23 14.85 2.18
CA CYS A 45 -1.22 15.87 1.84
C CYS A 45 -0.57 17.20 1.48
N ALA A 46 0.37 17.69 2.30
CA ALA A 46 1.10 18.93 2.04
C ALA A 46 1.89 18.86 0.71
N SER A 47 2.54 17.73 0.43
CA SER A 47 3.27 17.54 -0.83
C SER A 47 2.34 17.50 -2.04
N HIS A 48 1.19 16.83 -1.93
CA HIS A 48 0.21 16.75 -3.01
C HIS A 48 -0.40 18.12 -3.33
N LEU A 49 -0.83 18.85 -2.30
CA LEU A 49 -1.40 20.19 -2.47
C LEU A 49 -0.40 21.17 -3.10
N ARG A 50 0.88 21.13 -2.69
CA ARG A 50 1.92 21.98 -3.30
C ARG A 50 2.11 21.70 -4.79
N ALA A 51 2.14 20.43 -5.19
CA ALA A 51 2.20 20.07 -6.60
C ALA A 51 0.96 20.58 -7.37
N GLY A 52 -0.25 20.44 -6.79
CA GLY A 52 -1.47 20.97 -7.39
C GLY A 52 -1.47 22.51 -7.54
N PHE A 53 -0.96 23.24 -6.54
CA PHE A 53 -0.80 24.69 -6.64
C PHE A 53 0.21 25.10 -7.73
N GLU A 54 1.35 24.40 -7.85
CA GLU A 54 2.34 24.63 -8.92
C GLU A 54 1.76 24.40 -10.33
N GLU A 55 0.79 23.48 -10.45
CA GLU A 55 0.12 23.13 -11.72
C GLU A 55 -1.07 24.04 -12.07
N GLY A 56 -1.37 25.06 -11.26
CA GLY A 56 -2.44 26.04 -11.52
C GLY A 56 -3.59 26.05 -10.52
N GLY A 57 -3.34 25.70 -9.26
CA GLY A 57 -4.35 25.73 -8.19
C GLY A 57 -4.91 27.13 -7.90
N ASP A 58 -6.15 27.19 -7.41
CA ASP A 58 -6.81 28.44 -7.01
C ASP A 58 -6.28 28.92 -5.65
N PRO A 59 -5.62 30.09 -5.57
CA PRO A 59 -5.10 30.64 -4.31
C PRO A 59 -6.16 30.89 -3.24
N ASN A 60 -7.45 30.87 -3.59
CA ASN A 60 -8.56 31.06 -2.66
C ASN A 60 -9.15 29.76 -2.12
N GLU A 61 -8.69 28.60 -2.60
CA GLU A 61 -9.20 27.31 -2.13
C GLU A 61 -8.84 27.09 -0.65
N PRO A 62 -9.81 26.81 0.23
CA PRO A 62 -9.54 26.66 1.65
C PRO A 62 -8.75 25.37 1.94
N VAL A 63 -7.56 25.53 2.53
CA VAL A 63 -6.67 24.42 2.91
C VAL A 63 -6.50 24.36 4.43
N LYS A 64 -6.53 23.15 5.01
CA LYS A 64 -6.24 22.95 6.44
C LYS A 64 -4.82 23.46 6.76
N ALA A 65 -4.71 24.32 7.79
CA ALA A 65 -3.45 24.95 8.19
C ALA A 65 -2.29 23.98 8.40
N LYS A 66 -2.57 22.78 8.95
CA LYS A 66 -1.58 21.70 9.17
C LYS A 66 -0.89 21.21 7.89
N TYR A 67 -1.46 21.45 6.71
CA TYR A 67 -0.85 21.12 5.42
C TYR A 67 -0.19 22.33 4.78
N ALA A 68 -0.87 23.47 4.75
CA ALA A 68 -0.38 24.70 4.15
C ALA A 68 0.97 25.14 4.74
N PHE A 69 1.05 25.18 6.08
CA PHE A 69 2.21 25.70 6.80
C PHE A 69 3.24 24.63 7.20
N ARG A 70 3.15 23.42 6.65
CA ARG A 70 4.06 22.33 7.00
C ARG A 70 5.47 22.58 6.45
N ASP A 71 6.50 22.49 7.29
CA ASP A 71 7.89 22.75 6.89
C ASP A 71 8.36 21.79 5.77
N ASN A 72 8.94 22.35 4.70
CA ASN A 72 9.56 21.60 3.60
C ASN A 72 10.63 20.59 4.06
N LYS A 73 11.42 20.92 5.09
CA LYS A 73 12.41 20.02 5.69
C LYS A 73 11.73 18.80 6.32
N VAL A 74 10.58 19.01 6.99
CA VAL A 74 9.78 17.94 7.59
C VAL A 74 9.20 17.03 6.51
N ILE A 75 8.61 17.61 5.45
CA ILE A 75 8.08 16.85 4.31
C ILE A 75 9.17 15.99 3.68
N LYS A 76 10.31 16.59 3.30
CA LYS A 76 11.43 15.86 2.70
C LYS A 76 11.92 14.73 3.59
N ARG A 77 12.04 14.95 4.90
CA ARG A 77 12.45 13.93 5.87
C ARG A 77 11.46 12.77 5.93
N ASP A 78 10.17 13.06 6.05
CA ASP A 78 9.13 12.04 6.20
C ASP A 78 8.95 11.22 4.90
N LEU A 79 9.08 11.86 3.74
CA LEU A 79 8.88 11.23 2.43
C LEU A 79 10.15 10.58 1.86
N LYS A 80 11.35 10.88 2.39
CA LYS A 80 12.62 10.31 1.93
C LYS A 80 12.62 8.78 1.80
N PRO A 81 12.12 7.99 2.77
CA PRO A 81 12.12 6.53 2.65
C PRO A 81 10.92 5.98 1.87
N LEU A 82 9.93 6.82 1.51
CA LEU A 82 8.63 6.38 0.99
C LEU A 82 8.78 5.48 -0.24
N HIS A 83 9.50 5.94 -1.25
CA HIS A 83 9.67 5.21 -2.51
C HIS A 83 10.26 3.81 -2.30
N ARG A 84 11.33 3.71 -1.51
CA ARG A 84 11.95 2.42 -1.15
C ARG A 84 10.96 1.50 -0.44
N LEU A 85 10.25 2.02 0.57
CA LEU A 85 9.31 1.24 1.35
C LEU A 85 8.16 0.72 0.48
N ILE A 86 7.56 1.57 -0.34
CA ILE A 86 6.46 1.18 -1.24
C ILE A 86 6.94 0.15 -2.27
N ARG A 87 8.11 0.35 -2.88
CA ARG A 87 8.72 -0.63 -3.79
C ARG A 87 8.84 -2.01 -3.13
N ASP A 88 9.35 -2.06 -1.90
CA ASP A 88 9.47 -3.31 -1.16
C ASP A 88 8.07 -3.93 -0.90
N ARG A 89 7.04 -3.14 -0.57
CA ARG A 89 5.66 -3.63 -0.44
C ARG A 89 5.12 -4.19 -1.75
N MET A 90 5.37 -3.53 -2.88
CA MET A 90 4.93 -3.99 -4.20
C MET A 90 5.63 -5.30 -4.61
N ALA A 91 6.91 -5.46 -4.27
CA ALA A 91 7.61 -6.73 -4.48
C ALA A 91 7.02 -7.86 -3.61
N ALA A 92 6.70 -7.57 -2.33
CA ALA A 92 5.99 -8.52 -1.48
C ALA A 92 4.58 -8.86 -2.01
N ALA A 93 3.86 -7.86 -2.52
CA ALA A 93 2.53 -8.02 -3.11
C ALA A 93 2.53 -9.01 -4.27
N ARG A 94 3.52 -8.95 -5.17
CA ARG A 94 3.66 -9.90 -6.29
C ARG A 94 3.73 -11.35 -5.82
N VAL A 95 4.43 -11.61 -4.71
CA VAL A 95 4.50 -12.93 -4.08
C VAL A 95 3.14 -13.30 -3.46
N ALA A 96 2.51 -12.38 -2.73
CA ALA A 96 1.22 -12.61 -2.09
C ALA A 96 0.09 -12.90 -3.09
N ILE A 97 0.05 -12.19 -4.21
CA ILE A 97 -0.94 -12.35 -5.27
C ILE A 97 -0.93 -13.78 -5.83
N ALA A 98 0.23 -14.43 -5.92
CA ALA A 98 0.31 -15.82 -6.37
C ALA A 98 -0.41 -16.79 -5.41
N PHE A 99 -0.33 -16.52 -4.10
CA PHE A 99 -1.08 -17.28 -3.08
C PHE A 99 -2.57 -16.96 -3.10
N LEU A 100 -2.94 -15.69 -3.26
CA LEU A 100 -4.34 -15.25 -3.36
C LEU A 100 -5.02 -15.88 -4.58
N LYS A 101 -4.42 -15.80 -5.76
CA LYS A 101 -4.96 -16.44 -6.98
C LYS A 101 -5.18 -17.94 -6.82
N ARG A 102 -4.27 -18.63 -6.13
CA ARG A 102 -4.46 -20.06 -5.83
C ARG A 102 -5.65 -20.30 -4.91
N ALA A 103 -5.89 -19.43 -3.92
CA ALA A 103 -7.03 -19.53 -3.02
C ALA A 103 -8.38 -19.28 -3.73
N GLU A 104 -8.42 -18.46 -4.77
CA GLU A 104 -9.59 -18.30 -5.65
C GLU A 104 -9.88 -19.53 -6.55
N GLY A 105 -9.03 -20.57 -6.50
CA GLY A 105 -9.17 -21.73 -7.38
C GLY A 105 -8.59 -21.52 -8.79
N HIS A 106 -7.96 -20.37 -9.06
CA HIS A 106 -7.26 -20.18 -10.33
C HIS A 106 -6.07 -21.15 -10.43
N ARG A 107 -5.95 -21.83 -11.58
CA ARG A 107 -4.73 -22.59 -11.93
C ARG A 107 -3.59 -21.60 -12.16
N PHE A 108 -2.86 -21.30 -11.09
CA PHE A 108 -1.65 -20.49 -11.19
C PHE A 108 -0.56 -21.29 -11.89
N LYS A 109 -0.29 -20.95 -13.17
CA LYS A 109 0.89 -21.47 -13.88
C LYS A 109 2.12 -20.91 -13.18
N LEU A 110 2.90 -21.79 -12.58
CA LEU A 110 4.17 -21.41 -11.96
C LEU A 110 5.10 -20.85 -13.04
N PRO A 111 5.79 -19.72 -12.78
CA PRO A 111 6.80 -19.21 -13.69
C PRO A 111 7.89 -20.26 -13.95
N ALA A 112 8.55 -20.17 -15.11
CA ALA A 112 9.62 -21.08 -15.48
C ALA A 112 10.70 -21.14 -14.38
N GLY A 113 11.07 -22.36 -13.97
CA GLY A 113 12.02 -22.59 -12.87
C GLY A 113 11.41 -22.72 -11.46
N VAL A 114 10.16 -22.30 -11.25
CA VAL A 114 9.46 -22.47 -9.97
C VAL A 114 8.80 -23.84 -9.88
N LYS A 115 9.25 -24.67 -8.93
CA LYS A 115 8.73 -26.04 -8.73
C LYS A 115 7.52 -26.11 -7.79
N ARG A 116 7.40 -25.15 -6.88
CA ARG A 116 6.36 -25.08 -5.84
C ARG A 116 5.99 -23.64 -5.50
N LEU A 117 4.72 -23.44 -5.14
CA LEU A 117 4.25 -22.16 -4.63
C LEU A 117 4.74 -21.95 -3.20
N SER A 118 5.91 -21.33 -3.04
CA SER A 118 6.53 -21.05 -1.74
C SER A 118 7.17 -19.67 -1.74
N VAL A 119 7.23 -19.01 -0.58
CA VAL A 119 7.83 -17.67 -0.47
C VAL A 119 9.28 -17.67 -0.95
N ASN A 120 10.04 -18.74 -0.68
CA ASN A 120 11.42 -18.90 -1.17
C ASN A 120 11.51 -18.80 -2.69
N GLN A 121 10.79 -19.67 -3.40
CA GLN A 121 10.92 -19.72 -4.86
C GLN A 121 10.27 -18.52 -5.55
N LEU A 122 9.19 -17.98 -4.99
CA LEU A 122 8.57 -16.77 -5.54
C LEU A 122 9.43 -15.53 -5.28
N SER A 123 10.20 -15.49 -4.18
CA SER A 123 11.11 -14.37 -3.92
C SER A 123 12.20 -14.25 -4.96
N GLU A 124 12.70 -15.36 -5.50
CA GLU A 124 13.72 -15.38 -6.54
C GLU A 124 13.31 -14.58 -7.80
N LEU A 125 12.00 -14.51 -8.07
CA LEU A 125 11.44 -13.79 -9.23
C LEU A 125 11.22 -12.29 -9.01
N VAL A 126 11.31 -11.81 -7.77
CA VAL A 126 10.98 -10.41 -7.40
C VAL A 126 12.09 -9.70 -6.63
N MET A 127 13.20 -10.40 -6.36
CA MET A 127 14.34 -9.87 -5.61
C MET A 127 14.96 -8.65 -6.29
N GLU A 128 15.10 -8.68 -7.62
CA GLU A 128 15.61 -7.55 -8.39
C GLU A 128 14.73 -6.31 -8.22
N ASN A 129 13.40 -6.47 -8.26
CA ASN A 129 12.45 -5.38 -8.05
C ASN A 129 12.59 -4.72 -6.66
N ALA A 130 13.11 -5.45 -5.67
CA ALA A 130 13.29 -4.97 -4.30
C ALA A 130 14.75 -4.63 -3.96
N ASN A 131 15.66 -4.65 -4.93
CA ASN A 131 17.12 -4.53 -4.75
C ASN A 131 17.66 -5.48 -3.66
N GLN A 132 17.25 -6.75 -3.70
CA GLN A 132 17.72 -7.77 -2.77
C GLN A 132 18.68 -8.75 -3.47
N SER A 133 19.74 -9.12 -2.76
CA SER A 133 20.77 -10.04 -3.26
C SER A 133 20.53 -11.50 -2.90
N SER A 134 19.57 -11.80 -2.02
CA SER A 134 19.28 -13.17 -1.61
C SER A 134 17.82 -13.35 -1.15
N PRO A 135 17.28 -14.59 -1.25
CA PRO A 135 15.94 -14.91 -0.75
C PRO A 135 15.77 -14.64 0.76
N GLU A 136 16.82 -14.83 1.55
CA GLU A 136 16.76 -14.58 3.00
C GLU A 136 16.70 -13.08 3.31
N ASN A 137 17.44 -12.25 2.55
CA ASN A 137 17.32 -10.79 2.66
C ASN A 137 15.91 -10.31 2.26
N PHE A 138 15.35 -10.86 1.18
CA PHE A 138 13.96 -10.60 0.81
C PHE A 138 13.01 -10.97 1.94
N LYS A 139 13.12 -12.18 2.51
CA LYS A 139 12.27 -12.61 3.61
C LYS A 139 12.31 -11.68 4.81
N THR A 140 13.52 -11.34 5.25
CA THR A 140 13.75 -10.59 6.50
C THR A 140 13.45 -9.10 6.35
N ARG A 141 13.80 -8.50 5.20
CA ARG A 141 13.72 -7.04 4.97
C ARG A 141 12.49 -6.61 4.18
N VAL A 142 11.92 -7.49 3.37
CA VAL A 142 10.79 -7.18 2.48
C VAL A 142 9.53 -7.92 2.91
N TRP A 143 9.53 -9.26 2.89
CA TRP A 143 8.34 -10.05 3.18
C TRP A 143 7.80 -9.84 4.60
N ARG A 144 8.60 -10.15 5.63
CA ARG A 144 8.16 -10.04 7.05
C ARG A 144 7.67 -8.63 7.41
N PRO A 145 8.35 -7.53 7.04
CA PRO A 145 7.85 -6.18 7.31
C PRO A 145 6.61 -5.79 6.52
N SER A 146 6.33 -6.45 5.39
CA SER A 146 5.13 -6.19 4.57
C SER A 146 3.90 -6.94 5.07
N LEU A 147 4.06 -8.02 5.84
CA LEU A 147 2.96 -8.88 6.29
C LEU A 147 1.76 -8.12 6.87
N PRO A 148 1.91 -7.09 7.73
CA PRO A 148 0.75 -6.42 8.30
C PRO A 148 -0.15 -5.72 7.29
N VAL A 149 0.39 -5.32 6.14
CA VAL A 149 -0.31 -4.59 5.07
C VAL A 149 -0.27 -5.34 3.76
N ILE A 150 -0.04 -6.65 3.78
CA ILE A 150 0.16 -7.42 2.53
C ILE A 150 -1.11 -7.48 1.68
N HIS A 151 -2.28 -7.49 2.32
CA HIS A 151 -3.58 -7.40 1.68
C HIS A 151 -3.78 -6.05 0.97
N LEU A 152 -3.49 -4.93 1.64
CA LEU A 152 -3.47 -3.60 1.03
C LEU A 152 -2.44 -3.48 -0.11
N ALA A 153 -1.24 -4.03 0.08
CA ALA A 153 -0.20 -4.01 -0.94
C ALA A 153 -0.60 -4.81 -2.19
N ALA A 154 -1.23 -5.98 -1.99
CA ALA A 154 -1.80 -6.78 -3.07
C ALA A 154 -2.93 -6.04 -3.80
N ALA A 155 -3.82 -5.39 -3.05
CA ALA A 155 -4.92 -4.59 -3.61
C ALA A 155 -4.41 -3.46 -4.51
N VAL A 156 -3.42 -2.70 -4.06
CA VAL A 156 -2.79 -1.64 -4.88
C VAL A 156 -2.15 -2.23 -6.14
N ALA A 157 -1.39 -3.32 -6.01
CA ALA A 157 -0.71 -3.92 -7.16
C ALA A 157 -1.69 -4.50 -8.20
N VAL A 158 -2.82 -5.07 -7.75
CA VAL A 158 -3.89 -5.55 -8.64
C VAL A 158 -4.59 -4.37 -9.31
N ALA A 159 -4.98 -3.34 -8.56
CA ALA A 159 -5.63 -2.16 -9.13
C ALA A 159 -4.77 -1.44 -10.18
N ILE A 160 -3.45 -1.33 -9.96
CA ILE A 160 -2.51 -0.79 -10.96
C ILE A 160 -2.55 -1.65 -12.24
N ASN A 161 -2.36 -2.96 -12.09
CA ASN A 161 -2.32 -3.89 -13.23
C ASN A 161 -3.65 -3.90 -14.02
N ASP A 162 -4.79 -3.77 -13.35
CA ASP A 162 -6.10 -3.78 -14.02
C ASP A 162 -6.31 -2.51 -14.84
N ARG A 163 -5.88 -1.34 -14.34
CA ARG A 163 -5.89 -0.09 -15.11
C ARG A 163 -4.92 -0.10 -16.28
N GLU A 164 -3.71 -0.64 -16.09
CA GLU A 164 -2.75 -0.82 -17.17
C GLU A 164 -3.31 -1.71 -18.28
N ARG A 165 -4.07 -2.76 -17.93
CA ARG A 165 -4.77 -3.63 -18.90
C ARG A 165 -5.91 -2.92 -19.63
N MET A 166 -6.57 -1.98 -18.97
CA MET A 166 -7.61 -1.12 -19.57
C MET A 166 -7.02 0.01 -20.43
N GLY A 167 -5.68 0.12 -20.53
CA GLY A 167 -4.99 1.07 -21.40
C GLY A 167 -4.56 2.37 -20.72
N GLU A 168 -4.71 2.50 -19.40
CA GLU A 168 -4.21 3.65 -18.65
C GLU A 168 -2.67 3.64 -18.61
N LYS A 169 -2.02 4.69 -19.11
CA LYS A 169 -0.56 4.75 -19.28
C LYS A 169 0.22 5.28 -18.06
N LYS A 170 -0.45 5.85 -17.06
CA LYS A 170 0.19 6.51 -15.91
C LYS A 170 -0.49 6.15 -14.60
N THR A 171 -0.39 4.87 -14.23
CA THR A 171 -0.98 4.37 -12.98
C THR A 171 0.12 3.98 -11.99
N GLY A 172 0.00 4.44 -10.75
CA GLY A 172 0.94 4.15 -9.68
C GLY A 172 0.33 4.36 -8.31
N TYR A 173 1.12 4.15 -7.25
CA TYR A 173 0.63 4.30 -5.87
C TYR A 173 0.23 5.75 -5.52
N GLY A 174 0.68 6.74 -6.30
CA GLY A 174 0.26 8.14 -6.14
C GLY A 174 -1.23 8.35 -6.44
N ASN A 175 -1.84 7.50 -7.27
CA ASN A 175 -3.27 7.53 -7.56
C ASN A 175 -4.14 7.30 -6.31
N LEU A 176 -3.60 6.72 -5.23
CA LEU A 176 -4.33 6.64 -3.95
C LEU A 176 -4.78 8.00 -3.43
N ILE A 177 -3.97 9.04 -3.67
CA ILE A 177 -4.24 10.40 -3.18
C ILE A 177 -5.01 11.21 -4.23
N ALA A 178 -4.68 11.00 -5.51
CA ALA A 178 -5.15 11.85 -6.61
C ALA A 178 -6.40 11.33 -7.33
N ASP A 179 -6.82 10.09 -7.09
CA ASP A 179 -7.87 9.43 -7.86
C ASP A 179 -8.83 8.67 -6.95
N VAL A 180 -10.08 9.14 -6.93
CA VAL A 180 -11.15 8.63 -6.08
C VAL A 180 -11.55 7.22 -6.48
N GLU A 181 -11.68 6.94 -7.77
CA GLU A 181 -12.07 5.62 -8.26
C GLU A 181 -10.97 4.61 -7.94
N PHE A 182 -9.70 5.00 -8.09
CA PHE A 182 -8.58 4.17 -7.71
C PHE A 182 -8.60 3.82 -6.23
N LEU A 183 -8.83 4.83 -5.37
CA LEU A 183 -8.94 4.66 -3.93
C LEU A 183 -10.03 3.65 -3.55
N PHE A 184 -11.23 3.78 -4.13
CA PHE A 184 -12.33 2.86 -3.86
C PHE A 184 -12.04 1.44 -4.36
N ASN A 185 -11.46 1.28 -5.55
CA ASN A 185 -11.06 -0.03 -6.07
C ASN A 185 -10.05 -0.71 -5.14
N VAL A 186 -9.05 0.04 -4.65
CA VAL A 186 -8.09 -0.48 -3.68
C VAL A 186 -8.76 -0.89 -2.38
N LEU A 187 -9.69 -0.10 -1.85
CA LEU A 187 -10.42 -0.44 -0.62
C LEU A 187 -11.26 -1.71 -0.77
N THR A 188 -11.92 -1.88 -1.93
CA THR A 188 -12.68 -3.10 -2.26
C THR A 188 -11.77 -4.32 -2.29
N TYR A 189 -10.71 -4.32 -3.09
CA TYR A 189 -9.76 -5.44 -3.14
C TYR A 189 -9.09 -5.71 -1.79
N THR A 190 -8.82 -4.67 -1.00
CA THR A 190 -8.21 -4.82 0.32
C THR A 190 -9.09 -5.67 1.25
N ARG A 191 -10.41 -5.43 1.25
CA ARG A 191 -11.37 -6.20 2.03
C ARG A 191 -11.49 -7.64 1.54
N GLU A 192 -11.53 -7.84 0.23
CA GLU A 192 -11.58 -9.18 -0.38
C GLU A 192 -10.33 -9.99 -0.02
N PHE A 193 -9.14 -9.40 -0.14
CA PHE A 193 -7.89 -10.08 0.21
C PHE A 193 -7.75 -10.32 1.70
N GLU A 194 -8.22 -9.41 2.56
CA GLU A 194 -8.30 -9.65 4.00
C GLU A 194 -9.20 -10.87 4.31
N PHE A 195 -10.38 -10.93 3.69
CA PHE A 195 -11.30 -12.07 3.82
C PHE A 195 -10.66 -13.37 3.33
N MET A 196 -10.02 -13.37 2.16
CA MET A 196 -9.36 -14.55 1.62
C MET A 196 -8.24 -15.04 2.53
N ILE A 197 -7.40 -14.13 3.06
CA ILE A 197 -6.32 -14.50 3.97
C ILE A 197 -6.87 -15.10 5.27
N LYS A 198 -7.97 -14.56 5.80
CA LYS A 198 -8.61 -15.08 7.02
C LYS A 198 -9.24 -16.46 6.84
N ASN A 199 -9.78 -16.75 5.65
CA ASN A 199 -10.54 -17.97 5.39
C ASN A 199 -9.76 -19.08 4.66
N ASN A 200 -8.49 -18.84 4.32
CA ASN A 200 -7.65 -19.83 3.63
C ASN A 200 -6.34 -20.08 4.38
N LYS A 201 -5.80 -21.31 4.24
CA LYS A 201 -4.48 -21.68 4.79
C LYS A 201 -3.37 -21.12 3.90
N LEU A 202 -3.08 -19.81 4.03
CA LEU A 202 -2.01 -19.12 3.32
C LEU A 202 -0.76 -18.95 4.19
N PRO A 203 0.45 -18.77 3.61
CA PRO A 203 1.67 -18.46 4.36
C PRO A 203 1.71 -17.00 4.86
N ILE A 204 0.55 -16.46 5.25
CA ILE A 204 0.31 -15.12 5.74
C ILE A 204 -0.51 -15.27 7.01
N ALA A 205 0.02 -14.77 8.13
CA ALA A 205 -0.65 -14.89 9.43
C ALA A 205 -1.80 -13.85 9.54
N PRO A 206 -3.08 -14.27 9.55
CA PRO A 206 -4.21 -13.32 9.50
C PRO A 206 -4.25 -12.36 10.69
N GLN A 207 -3.82 -12.82 11.88
CA GLN A 207 -3.75 -12.04 13.10
C GLN A 207 -2.73 -10.90 13.07
N LYS A 208 -1.83 -10.88 12.07
CA LYS A 208 -0.83 -9.82 11.92
C LYS A 208 -1.31 -8.69 11.02
N LEU A 209 -2.44 -8.87 10.32
CA LEU A 209 -2.97 -7.87 9.40
C LEU A 209 -3.47 -6.65 10.18
N VAL A 210 -3.24 -5.48 9.60
CA VAL A 210 -3.92 -4.25 10.01
C VAL A 210 -5.29 -4.25 9.38
N SER A 211 -6.37 -4.20 10.16
CA SER A 211 -7.73 -4.11 9.62
C SER A 211 -8.01 -2.69 9.15
N ILE A 212 -8.64 -2.52 7.98
CA ILE A 212 -8.99 -1.21 7.45
C ILE A 212 -10.51 -1.06 7.48
N GLN A 213 -10.99 -0.11 8.28
CA GLN A 213 -12.40 0.17 8.48
C GLN A 213 -12.74 1.54 7.89
N LEU A 214 -13.90 1.64 7.24
CA LEU A 214 -14.47 2.93 6.90
C LEU A 214 -15.29 3.38 8.12
N GLY A 215 -14.90 4.50 8.72
CA GLY A 215 -15.64 5.14 9.79
C GLY A 215 -17.05 5.44 9.29
N GLN A 216 -18.06 5.05 10.06
CA GLN A 216 -19.45 5.19 9.67
C GLN A 216 -19.95 6.61 9.80
#